data_AF-A0A7X7JXS8-F1
#
_entry.id   AF-A0A7X7JXS8-F1
#
_cell.length_a   1.000
_cell.length_b   1.000
_cell.length_c   1.000
_cell.angle_alpha   90.00
_cell.angle_beta   90.00
_cell.angle_gamma   90.00
#
_symmetry.space_group_name_H-M   'P 1'
#
loop_
_entity.id
_entity.type
_entity.pdbx_description
1 polymer ?
#
loop_
_entity_poly.entity_id
_entity_poly.type
_entity_poly.pdbx_seq_one_letter_code
_entity_poly.pdbx_strand_id
1 'polypeptide(L)' 'MELIDLTIPLPGALQRIADDVARDIRGQAGDRPRVGVAYSGGVDSTVLAALTARAIGADRTTLVMAVSASLAKRERR' A
#
# COMPACT_ATOMS: atom_id res chain seq x y z
N MET A 1 8.93 8.52 -15.49
CA MET A 1 8.49 7.84 -14.26
C MET A 1 8.37 6.37 -14.62
N GLU A 2 9.27 5.55 -14.11
CA GLU A 2 9.22 4.10 -14.35
C GLU A 2 8.01 3.53 -13.63
N LEU A 3 7.14 2.80 -14.34
CA LEU A 3 6.01 2.12 -13.71
C LEU A 3 6.56 0.94 -12.91
N ILE A 4 6.35 0.96 -11.59
CA ILE A 4 6.63 -0.20 -10.75
C ILE A 4 5.50 -1.20 -10.94
N ASP A 5 5.80 -2.35 -11.53
CA ASP A 5 4.86 -3.46 -11.60
C ASP A 5 4.83 -4.23 -10.26
N LEU A 6 3.78 -3.98 -9.48
CA LEU A 6 3.55 -4.61 -8.18
C LEU A 6 3.14 -6.09 -8.28
N THR A 7 2.90 -6.58 -9.49
CA THR A 7 2.46 -7.96 -9.76
C THR A 7 3.62 -8.91 -10.06
N ILE A 8 4.85 -8.39 -10.19
CA ILE A 8 6.04 -9.20 -10.36
C ILE A 8 6.12 -10.25 -9.22
N PRO A 9 6.34 -11.54 -9.55
CA PRO A 9 6.52 -12.58 -8.55
C PRO A 9 7.70 -12.27 -7.62
N LEU A 10 7.48 -12.45 -6.32
CA LEU A 10 8.52 -12.29 -5.32
C LEU A 10 9.27 -13.62 -5.10
N PRO A 11 10.50 -13.60 -4.56
CA PRO A 11 11.17 -14.82 -4.10
C PRO A 11 10.29 -15.62 -3.13
N GLY A 12 10.34 -16.96 -3.20
CA GLY A 12 9.28 -17.83 -2.67
C GLY A 12 8.81 -17.56 -1.22
N ALA A 13 9.72 -17.26 -0.29
CA ALA A 13 9.32 -16.93 1.08
C ALA A 13 8.56 -15.58 1.17
N LEU A 14 9.04 -14.58 0.43
CA LEU A 14 8.40 -13.27 0.35
C LEU A 14 7.05 -13.34 -0.38
N GLN A 15 6.94 -14.19 -1.41
CA GLN A 15 5.69 -14.43 -2.11
C GLN A 15 4.61 -14.96 -1.15
N ARG A 16 4.94 -15.97 -0.33
CA ARG A 16 4.01 -16.51 0.66
C ARG A 16 3.55 -15.47 1.68
N ILE A 17 4.49 -14.69 2.23
CA ILE A 17 4.17 -13.62 3.18
C ILE A 17 3.26 -12.57 2.52
N ALA A 18 3.56 -12.17 1.29
CA ALA A 18 2.73 -11.23 0.55
C ALA A 18 1.32 -11.77 0.27
N ASP A 19 1.19 -13.07 -0.04
CA ASP A 19 -0.10 -13.71 -0.29
C ASP A 19 -0.95 -13.83 0.97
N ASP A 20 -0.34 -14.10 2.13
CA ASP A 20 -1.02 -14.11 3.42
C ASP A 20 -1.52 -12.70 3.79
N VAL A 21 -0.67 -11.68 3.67
CA VAL A 21 -1.07 -10.28 3.90
C VAL A 21 -2.17 -9.85 2.91
N ALA A 22 -2.07 -10.25 1.64
CA ALA A 22 -3.09 -9.94 0.64
C ALA A 22 -4.44 -10.60 0.96
N ARG A 23 -4.44 -11.80 1.54
CA ARG A 23 -5.66 -12.47 2.02
C ARG A 23 -6.30 -11.67 3.15
N ASP A 24 -5.52 -11.24 4.13
CA ASP A 24 -6.00 -10.44 5.25
C ASP A 24 -6.56 -9.09 4.78
N ILE A 25 -5.85 -8.39 3.88
CA ILE A 25 -6.31 -7.14 3.29
C ILE A 25 -7.65 -7.33 2.56
N ARG A 26 -7.80 -8.37 1.73
CA ARG A 26 -9.06 -8.64 1.03
C ARG A 26 -10.21 -8.91 2.01
N GLY A 27 -9.94 -9.68 3.08
CA GLY A 27 -10.92 -9.96 4.13
C GLY A 27 -11.39 -8.68 4.85
N GLN A 28 -10.46 -7.80 5.20
CA GLN A 28 -10.77 -6.52 5.87
C GLN A 28 -11.44 -5.51 4.92
N ALA A 29 -11.00 -5.46 3.66
CA ALA A 29 -11.54 -4.56 2.64
C ALA A 29 -12.99 -4.89 2.31
N GLY A 30 -13.32 -6.19 2.16
CA GLY A 30 -14.63 -6.65 1.71
C GLY A 30 -15.03 -6.01 0.38
N ASP A 31 -16.30 -5.62 0.28
CA ASP A 31 -16.90 -5.04 -0.94
C ASP A 31 -16.67 -3.53 -1.08
N ARG A 32 -15.83 -2.93 -0.23
CA ARG A 32 -15.59 -1.48 -0.28
C ARG A 32 -14.98 -1.09 -1.64
N PRO A 33 -15.49 -0.04 -2.29
CA PRO A 33 -15.01 0.36 -3.60
C PRO A 33 -13.55 0.85 -3.54
N ARG A 34 -13.13 1.46 -2.42
CA ARG A 34 -11.76 1.92 -2.19
C ARG A 34 -11.34 1.70 -0.74
N VAL A 35 -10.03 1.52 -0.53
CA VAL A 35 -9.38 1.42 0.78
C VAL A 35 -8.31 2.51 0.89
N GLY A 36 -8.35 3.24 2.01
CA GLY A 36 -7.35 4.24 2.35
C GLY A 36 -6.17 3.62 3.10
N VAL A 37 -4.94 3.93 2.71
CA VAL A 37 -3.71 3.57 3.43
C VAL A 37 -3.12 4.85 4.01
N ALA A 38 -2.96 4.90 5.34
CA ALA A 38 -2.23 5.98 6.00
C ALA A 38 -0.77 5.95 5.52
N TYR A 39 -0.35 7.03 4.87
CA TYR A 39 0.92 7.08 4.15
C TYR A 39 1.81 8.19 4.69
N SER A 40 3.01 7.82 5.16
CA SER A 40 4.00 8.73 5.74
C SER A 40 5.26 8.87 4.91
N GLY A 41 5.39 8.09 3.82
CA GLY A 41 6.64 7.96 3.05
C GLY A 41 7.67 7.01 3.68
N GLY A 42 7.41 6.51 4.90
CA GLY A 42 8.25 5.49 5.54
C GLY A 42 8.12 4.13 4.88
N VAL A 43 9.12 3.26 5.09
CA VAL A 43 9.19 1.91 4.51
C VAL A 43 7.94 1.09 4.82
N ASP A 44 7.45 1.12 6.06
CA ASP A 44 6.28 0.34 6.47
C ASP A 44 5.01 0.77 5.70
N SER A 45 4.75 2.08 5.66
CA SER A 45 3.59 2.62 4.94
C SER A 45 3.69 2.41 3.43
N THR A 46 4.90 2.36 2.89
CA THR A 46 5.17 2.10 1.46
C THR A 46 4.97 0.64 1.12
N VAL A 47 5.46 -0.28 1.96
CA VAL A 47 5.24 -1.72 1.80
C VAL A 47 3.75 -2.05 1.93
N LEU A 48 3.06 -1.48 2.92
CA LEU A 48 1.63 -1.68 3.08
C LEU A 48 0.82 -1.13 1.89
N ALA A 49 1.19 0.04 1.37
CA ALA A 49 0.59 0.61 0.16
C ALA A 49 0.76 -0.32 -1.04
N ALA A 50 1.97 -0.82 -1.27
CA ALA A 50 2.27 -1.74 -2.36
C ALA A 50 1.50 -3.07 -2.23
N LEU A 51 1.45 -3.66 -1.03
CA LEU A 51 0.71 -4.89 -0.78
C LEU A 51 -0.80 -4.69 -0.90
N THR A 52 -1.33 -3.54 -0.49
CA THR A 52 -2.74 -3.19 -0.67
C THR A 52 -3.08 -3.07 -2.15
N ALA A 53 -2.30 -2.31 -2.91
CA ALA A 53 -2.49 -2.17 -4.35
C ALA A 53 -2.34 -3.51 -5.09
N ARG A 54 -1.41 -4.38 -4.67
CA ARG A 54 -1.28 -5.74 -5.19
C ARG A 54 -2.50 -6.61 -4.87
N ALA A 55 -3.10 -6.45 -3.69
CA ALA A 55 -4.20 -7.30 -3.21
C ALA A 55 -5.55 -6.95 -3.83
N ILE A 56 -5.88 -5.65 -3.92
CA ILE A 56 -7.20 -5.16 -4.32
C ILE A 56 -7.18 -4.28 -5.58
N GLY A 57 -6.00 -4.03 -6.16
CA GLY A 57 -5.80 -3.16 -7.31
C GLY A 57 -5.43 -1.72 -6.91
N ALA A 58 -4.60 -1.08 -7.74
CA ALA A 58 -4.18 0.31 -7.56
C ALA A 58 -5.38 1.27 -7.59
N ASP A 59 -6.36 1.05 -8.48
CA ASP A 59 -7.56 1.90 -8.62
C ASP A 59 -8.44 1.90 -7.37
N ARG A 60 -8.34 0.85 -6.54
CA ARG A 60 -9.04 0.70 -5.27
C ARG A 60 -8.20 1.13 -4.07
N THR A 61 -6.95 1.55 -4.27
CA THR A 61 -6.02 1.92 -3.20
C THR A 61 -5.77 3.42 -3.21
N THR A 62 -6.04 4.11 -2.09
CA THR A 62 -5.83 5.56 -1.94
C THR A 62 -4.82 5.83 -0.84
N LEU A 63 -3.74 6.55 -1.14
CA LEU A 63 -2.76 6.95 -0.12
C LEU A 63 -3.21 8.23 0.57
N VAL A 64 -3.23 8.21 1.90
CA VAL A 64 -3.72 9.30 2.73
C VAL A 64 -2.57 9.82 3.59
N MET A 65 -2.06 11.01 3.23
CA MET A 65 -1.02 11.68 4.00
C MET A 65 -1.65 12.69 4.95
N ALA A 66 -1.37 12.56 6.24
CA ALA A 66 -1.79 13.53 7.24
C ALA A 66 -0.87 14.76 7.19
N VAL A 67 -1.46 15.94 6.99
CA VAL A 67 -0.74 17.22 7.03
C VAL A 67 -0.92 17.85 8.41
N SER A 68 0.18 18.07 9.11
CA SER A 68 0.18 18.66 10.45
C SER A 68 1.41 19.58 10.66
N ALA A 69 1.43 20.30 11.79
CA ALA A 69 2.58 21.10 12.21
C ALA A 69 3.88 20.27 12.35
N SER A 70 3.76 18.97 12.69
CA SER A 70 4.90 18.05 12.81
C SER A 70 5.33 17.42 11.48
N LEU A 71 4.57 17.58 10.40
CA LEU A 71 4.98 17.09 9.08
C LEU A 71 6.25 17.81 8.61
N ALA A 72 7.27 17.05 8.21
CA ALA A 72 8.53 17.61 7.73
C ALA A 72 8.29 18.55 6.54
N LYS A 73 8.90 19.75 6.56
CA LYS A 73 8.68 20.80 5.55
C LYS A 73 8.88 20.33 4.10
N ARG A 74 9.76 19.35 3.87
CA ARG A 74 10.03 18.77 2.54
C ARG A 74 8.84 17.98 1.97
N GLU A 75 8.00 17.42 2.84
CA GLU A 75 6.82 16.61 2.47
C GLU A 75 5.57 17.48 2.23
N ARG A 76 5.67 18.81 2.44
CA ARG A 76 4.56 19.77 2.23
C ARG A 76 4.52 20.38 0.83
N ARG A 77 5.47 20.04 -0.05
CA ARG A 77 5.67 20.69 -1.36
C ARG A 77 5.08 19.88 -2.49
#